data_AF-A0A2D7MTD6-F1
#
_entry.id   AF-A0A2D7MTD6-F1
#
_cell.length_a   1.000
_cell.length_b   1.000
_cell.length_c   1.000
_cell.angle_alpha   90.00
_cell.angle_beta   90.00
_cell.angle_gamma   90.00
#
_symmetry.space_group_name_H-M   'P 1'
#
loop_
_entity.id
_entity.type
_entity.pdbx_description
1 polymer ?
#
loop_
_entity_poly.entity_id
_entity_poly.type
_entity_poly.pdbx_seq_one_letter_code
_entity_poly.pdbx_strand_id
1 'polypeptide(L)'
;MNYYFGSKGKGFYIGAGIAELSTDVTFNDLVFDDGTNSVVGSATTGLDISTTNLKLGLKTGGVFYFRIEAGYGLGSPPKTIDFTATSNGITESFSEPIPEIPGVNESGLLIGNIGFGFSF
;
A
#
# COMPACT_ATOMS: atom_id res chain seq x y z
N MET A 1 18.03 -0.74 2.31
CA MET A 1 19.33 -1.01 2.95
C MET A 1 19.10 -1.94 4.13
N ASN A 2 19.87 -3.02 4.27
CA ASN A 2 19.77 -3.95 5.40
C ASN A 2 21.10 -4.02 6.14
N TYR A 3 21.06 -3.95 7.47
CA TYR A 3 22.21 -4.10 8.36
C TYR A 3 22.04 -5.36 9.21
N TYR A 4 22.91 -6.34 9.01
CA TYR A 4 22.86 -7.64 9.69
C TYR A 4 23.67 -7.62 10.98
N PHE A 5 23.08 -8.17 12.05
CA PHE A 5 23.79 -8.41 13.29
C PHE A 5 24.60 -9.71 13.18
N GLY A 6 25.93 -9.59 13.26
CA GLY A 6 26.86 -10.73 13.27
C GLY A 6 27.61 -10.96 11.95
N SER A 7 28.42 -12.02 11.91
CA SER A 7 29.23 -12.38 10.74
C SER A 7 28.49 -13.41 9.87
N LYS A 8 28.49 -13.20 8.55
CA LYS A 8 27.97 -14.10 7.48
C LYS A 8 26.51 -13.92 7.01
N GLY A 9 25.91 -12.74 7.15
CA GLY A 9 24.65 -12.41 6.44
C GLY A 9 23.48 -13.37 6.77
N LYS A 10 23.44 -13.83 8.01
CA LYS A 10 22.42 -14.71 8.60
C LYS A 10 22.09 -14.20 10.00
N GLY A 11 20.90 -14.53 10.49
CA GLY A 11 20.41 -14.05 11.78
C GLY A 11 19.60 -12.76 11.64
N PHE A 12 19.49 -12.03 12.75
CA PHE A 12 18.69 -10.81 12.82
C PHE A 12 19.33 -9.68 12.02
N TYR A 13 18.49 -8.81 11.47
CA TYR A 13 18.91 -7.59 10.82
C TYR A 13 17.86 -6.50 10.96
N ILE A 14 18.30 -5.26 10.81
CA ILE A 14 17.41 -4.11 10.61
C ILE A 14 17.47 -3.68 9.16
N GLY A 15 16.34 -3.22 8.63
CA GLY A 15 16.22 -2.74 7.27
C GLY A 15 15.54 -1.39 7.23
N ALA A 16 16.04 -0.49 6.39
CA ALA A 16 15.37 0.74 6.03
C ALA A 16 15.15 0.79 4.52
N GLY A 17 14.01 1.29 4.05
CA GLY A 17 13.73 1.38 2.61
C GLY A 17 12.44 2.13 2.30
N ILE A 18 12.06 2.20 1.04
CA ILE A 18 10.78 2.78 0.61
C ILE A 18 9.85 1.62 0.23
N ALA A 19 8.56 1.71 0.55
CA ALA A 19 7.52 0.86 -0.05
C ALA A 19 6.48 1.73 -0.71
N GLU A 20 5.93 1.20 -1.80
CA GLU A 20 4.84 1.78 -2.54
C GLU A 20 3.73 0.73 -2.62
N LEU A 21 2.53 1.13 -2.24
CA LEU A 21 1.30 0.36 -2.44
C LEU A 21 0.47 1.12 -3.47
N SER A 22 0.25 0.51 -4.63
CA SER A 22 -0.62 1.03 -5.68
C SER A 22 -1.79 0.07 -5.83
N THR A 23 -3.00 0.57 -5.72
CA THR A 23 -4.23 -0.24 -5.85
C THR A 23 -5.33 0.57 -6.51
N ASP A 24 -6.16 -0.09 -7.30
CA ASP A 24 -7.38 0.50 -7.81
C ASP A 24 -8.50 0.36 -6.78
N VAL A 25 -9.24 1.44 -6.54
CA VAL A 25 -10.42 1.48 -5.68
C VAL A 25 -11.64 1.77 -6.54
N THR A 26 -12.66 0.93 -6.44
CA THR A 26 -13.93 1.11 -7.15
C THR A 26 -15.00 1.57 -6.17
N PHE A 27 -15.53 2.76 -6.40
CA PHE A 27 -16.68 3.31 -5.70
C PHE A 27 -17.94 2.94 -6.47
N ASN A 28 -18.88 2.29 -5.79
CA ASN A 28 -20.20 1.95 -6.33
C ASN A 28 -21.24 2.94 -5.83
N ASP A 29 -22.37 3.01 -6.51
CA ASP A 29 -23.52 3.83 -6.12
C ASP A 29 -23.23 5.34 -6.06
N LEU A 30 -22.31 5.81 -6.91
CA LEU A 30 -22.04 7.24 -7.10
C LEU A 30 -23.21 7.88 -7.86
N VAL A 31 -23.69 9.01 -7.37
CA VAL A 31 -24.76 9.79 -8.00
C VAL A 31 -24.13 10.82 -8.92
N PHE A 32 -24.36 10.68 -10.23
CA PHE A 32 -23.97 11.64 -11.26
C PHE A 32 -25.17 12.54 -11.58
N ASP A 33 -25.07 13.85 -11.33
CA ASP A 33 -26.16 14.81 -11.51
C ASP A 33 -25.70 16.05 -12.30
N ASP A 34 -26.34 16.30 -13.45
CA ASP A 34 -26.09 17.49 -14.29
C ASP A 34 -27.10 18.64 -14.05
N GLY A 35 -27.95 18.51 -13.02
CA GLY A 35 -29.05 19.41 -12.69
C GLY A 35 -30.34 19.15 -13.46
N THR A 36 -30.31 18.29 -14.49
CA THR A 36 -31.47 17.91 -15.32
C THR A 36 -31.74 16.40 -15.27
N ASN A 37 -30.68 15.61 -15.18
CA ASN A 37 -30.70 14.15 -15.11
C ASN A 37 -29.80 13.67 -13.98
N SER A 38 -30.26 12.66 -13.25
CA SER A 38 -29.48 11.97 -12.23
C SER A 38 -29.36 10.49 -12.56
N VAL A 39 -28.13 9.96 -12.53
CA VAL A 39 -27.82 8.57 -12.85
C VAL A 39 -26.91 8.00 -11.75
N VAL A 40 -27.23 6.81 -11.28
CA VAL A 40 -26.35 6.06 -10.36
C VAL A 40 -25.35 5.24 -11.17
N GLY A 41 -24.07 5.33 -10.83
CA GLY A 41 -23.01 4.61 -11.51
C GLY A 41 -21.86 4.22 -10.57
N SER A 42 -20.78 3.72 -11.17
CA SER A 42 -19.57 3.34 -10.46
C SER A 42 -18.35 3.98 -11.11
N ALA A 43 -17.32 4.26 -10.33
CA ALA A 43 -16.06 4.78 -10.82
C ALA A 43 -14.88 4.09 -10.16
N THR A 44 -13.81 3.89 -10.93
CA THR A 44 -12.55 3.32 -10.45
C THR A 44 -11.48 4.39 -10.49
N THR A 45 -10.73 4.54 -9.41
CA THR A 45 -9.62 5.48 -9.29
C THR A 45 -8.43 4.82 -8.60
N GLY A 46 -7.22 5.25 -8.93
CA GLY A 46 -5.99 4.75 -8.34
C GLY A 46 -5.72 5.35 -6.97
N LEU A 47 -5.24 4.52 -6.04
CA LEU A 47 -4.72 4.90 -4.74
C LEU A 47 -3.26 4.50 -4.66
N ASP A 48 -2.38 5.50 -4.59
CA ASP A 48 -0.94 5.33 -4.38
C ASP A 48 -0.54 5.79 -2.97
N ILE A 49 0.09 4.88 -2.22
CA ILE A 49 0.61 5.14 -0.88
C ILE A 49 2.10 4.82 -0.87
N SER A 50 2.92 5.85 -0.66
CA SER A 50 4.37 5.70 -0.49
C SER A 50 4.76 5.90 0.98
N THR A 51 5.59 4.99 1.50
CA THR A 51 6.03 5.00 2.90
C THR A 51 7.53 4.77 3.02
N THR A 52 8.12 5.36 4.07
CA THR A 52 9.50 5.06 4.49
C THR A 52 9.49 4.01 5.57
N ASN A 53 10.09 2.87 5.29
CA ASN A 53 9.97 1.66 6.09
C ASN A 53 11.15 1.47 7.01
N LEU A 54 10.84 1.09 8.24
CA LEU A 54 11.77 0.45 9.15
C LEU A 54 11.31 -0.99 9.39
N LYS A 55 12.22 -1.96 9.21
CA LYS A 55 11.93 -3.39 9.30
C LYS A 55 12.93 -4.09 10.20
N LEU A 56 12.44 -5.06 10.96
CA LEU A 56 13.23 -6.08 11.64
C LEU A 56 13.07 -7.38 10.85
N GLY A 57 14.19 -8.03 10.55
CA GLY A 57 14.18 -9.27 9.79
C GLY A 57 15.01 -10.36 10.42
N LEU A 58 14.67 -11.60 10.10
CA LEU A 58 15.42 -12.79 10.44
C LEU A 58 15.68 -13.58 9.16
N LYS A 59 16.96 -13.89 8.89
CA LYS A 59 17.38 -14.69 7.74
C LYS A 59 18.05 -15.99 8.20
N THR A 60 17.63 -17.14 7.67
CA THR A 60 18.29 -18.43 7.93
C THR A 60 19.63 -18.52 7.19
N GLY A 61 20.52 -19.41 7.65
CA GLY A 61 21.78 -19.72 6.96
C GLY A 61 21.62 -20.85 5.95
N GLY A 62 22.61 -21.02 5.07
CA GLY A 62 22.65 -22.08 4.07
C GLY A 62 22.64 -21.56 2.63
N VAL A 63 22.85 -22.49 1.68
CA VAL A 63 22.75 -22.20 0.24
C VAL A 63 21.32 -21.84 -0.13
N PHE A 64 20.32 -22.47 0.48
CA PHE A 64 18.93 -22.04 0.45
C PHE A 64 18.58 -21.41 1.81
N TYR A 65 17.93 -20.26 1.81
CA TYR A 65 17.53 -19.57 3.02
C TYR A 65 16.09 -19.05 2.95
N PHE A 66 15.49 -18.93 4.13
CA PHE A 66 14.25 -18.19 4.35
C PHE A 66 14.54 -16.85 5.01
N ARG A 67 13.63 -15.91 4.79
CA ARG A 67 13.65 -14.58 5.36
C ARG A 67 12.23 -14.23 5.81
N ILE A 68 12.12 -13.72 7.03
CA ILE A 68 10.87 -13.15 7.54
C ILE A 68 11.20 -11.73 7.98
N GLU A 69 10.39 -10.76 7.55
CA GLU A 69 10.51 -9.35 7.94
C GLU A 69 9.18 -8.87 8.50
N ALA A 70 9.25 -8.11 9.60
CA ALA A 70 8.14 -7.35 10.14
C ALA A 70 8.60 -5.90 10.31
N GLY A 71 7.76 -4.94 10.00
CA GLY A 71 8.13 -3.54 10.05
C GLY A 71 6.95 -2.59 9.99
N TYR A 72 7.28 -1.31 10.00
CA TYR A 72 6.33 -0.22 9.88
C TYR A 72 6.84 0.79 8.85
N GLY A 73 5.98 1.09 7.88
CA GLY A 73 6.15 2.14 6.89
C GLY A 73 5.58 3.44 7.42
N LEU A 74 6.44 4.40 7.75
CA LEU A 74 6.04 5.74 8.13
C LEU A 74 5.63 6.52 6.88
N GLY A 75 4.44 7.10 6.91
CA GLY A 75 3.93 7.95 5.85
C GLY A 75 2.60 8.58 6.24
N SER A 76 2.00 9.29 5.31
CA SER A 76 0.70 9.93 5.52
C SER A 76 -0.22 9.52 4.38
N PRO A 77 -0.83 8.31 4.46
CA PRO A 77 -1.82 7.89 3.48
C PRO A 77 -2.96 8.93 3.39
N PRO A 78 -3.45 9.25 2.19
CA PRO A 78 -4.55 10.20 2.04
C PRO A 78 -5.83 9.64 2.68
N LYS A 79 -6.62 10.50 3.34
CA LYS A 79 -7.91 10.09 3.95
C LYS A 79 -9.05 10.04 2.93
N THR A 80 -8.94 10.86 1.89
CA THR A 80 -9.92 10.99 0.81
C THR A 80 -9.20 10.91 -0.52
N ILE A 81 -9.90 10.44 -1.55
CA ILE A 81 -9.45 10.52 -2.93
C ILE A 81 -10.42 11.40 -3.70
N ASP A 82 -9.85 12.41 -4.36
CA ASP A 82 -10.57 13.25 -5.30
C ASP A 82 -10.39 12.67 -6.70
N PHE A 83 -11.50 12.41 -7.40
CA PHE A 83 -11.46 11.87 -8.76
C PHE A 83 -12.62 12.39 -9.60
N THR A 84 -12.38 12.53 -10.90
CA THR A 84 -13.41 12.88 -11.88
C THR A 84 -13.82 11.64 -12.65
N ALA A 85 -15.12 11.38 -12.70
CA ALA A 85 -15.68 10.23 -13.40
C ALA A 85 -16.76 10.68 -14.39
N THR A 86 -17.03 9.85 -15.41
CA THR A 86 -18.09 10.09 -16.38
C THR A 86 -19.00 8.87 -16.48
N SER A 87 -20.30 9.07 -16.29
CA SER A 87 -21.32 8.03 -16.43
C SER A 87 -22.46 8.54 -17.30
N ASN A 88 -22.84 7.76 -18.32
CA ASN A 88 -23.93 8.08 -19.25
C ASN A 88 -23.87 9.50 -19.86
N GLY A 89 -22.66 10.03 -20.07
CA GLY A 89 -22.41 11.37 -20.63
C GLY A 89 -22.33 12.51 -19.61
N ILE A 90 -22.58 12.25 -18.32
CA ILE A 90 -22.45 13.23 -17.22
C ILE A 90 -21.07 13.07 -16.57
N THR A 91 -20.29 14.15 -16.53
CA THR A 91 -18.96 14.19 -15.89
C THR A 91 -19.05 14.95 -14.57
N GLU A 92 -18.60 14.32 -13.48
CA GLU A 92 -18.66 14.90 -12.14
C GLU A 92 -17.39 14.57 -11.33
N SER A 93 -17.06 15.44 -10.38
CA SER A 93 -15.93 15.25 -9.47
C SER A 93 -16.42 14.83 -8.10
N PHE A 94 -15.84 13.74 -7.59
CA PHE A 94 -16.18 13.15 -6.30
C PHE A 94 -15.00 13.28 -5.34
N SER A 95 -15.30 13.34 -4.05
CA SER A 95 -14.33 13.26 -2.96
C SER A 95 -14.83 12.21 -1.98
N GLU A 96 -14.24 11.00 -2.07
CA GLU A 96 -14.70 9.84 -1.30
C GLU A 96 -13.64 9.43 -0.27
N PRO A 97 -14.04 8.98 0.94
CA PRO A 97 -13.11 8.43 1.90
C PRO A 97 -12.51 7.14 1.37
N ILE A 98 -11.21 6.94 1.62
CA ILE A 98 -10.60 5.64 1.28
C ILE A 98 -11.24 4.53 2.13
N PRO A 99 -11.47 3.34 1.57
CA PRO A 99 -11.93 2.22 2.38
C PRO A 99 -10.89 1.84 3.43
N GLU A 100 -11.31 1.20 4.52
CA GLU A 100 -10.38 0.66 5.50
C GLU A 100 -9.52 -0.45 4.88
N ILE A 101 -8.23 -0.18 4.68
CA ILE A 101 -7.28 -1.16 4.16
C ILE A 101 -6.55 -1.78 5.35
N PRO A 102 -6.67 -3.12 5.58
CA PRO A 102 -5.98 -3.77 6.68
C PRO A 102 -4.47 -3.49 6.67
N GLY A 103 -3.96 -3.04 7.82
CA GLY A 103 -2.56 -2.68 7.97
C GLY A 103 -2.21 -1.25 7.55
N VAL A 104 -3.11 -0.50 6.91
CA VAL A 104 -2.95 0.94 6.63
C VAL A 104 -3.64 1.74 7.73
N ASN A 105 -2.98 2.79 8.22
CA ASN A 105 -3.56 3.76 9.13
C ASN A 105 -3.06 5.18 8.81
N GLU A 106 -3.56 6.19 9.53
CA GLU A 106 -3.22 7.60 9.28
C GLU A 106 -1.71 7.92 9.41
N SER A 107 -0.97 7.06 10.11
CA SER A 107 0.46 7.25 10.39
C SER A 107 1.38 6.36 9.54
N GLY A 108 0.81 5.47 8.71
CA GLY A 108 1.62 4.53 7.97
C GLY A 108 0.99 3.18 7.61
N LEU A 109 1.87 2.22 7.30
CA LEU A 109 1.54 0.88 6.82
C LEU A 109 2.30 -0.18 7.64
N LEU A 110 1.59 -1.19 8.15
CA LEU A 110 2.20 -2.40 8.70
C LEU A 110 2.77 -3.25 7.56
N ILE A 111 4.00 -3.73 7.73
CA ILE A 111 4.72 -4.48 6.71
C ILE A 111 5.06 -5.86 7.25
N GLY A 112 4.62 -6.89 6.54
CA GLY A 112 5.02 -8.29 6.77
C GLY A 112 5.49 -8.90 5.46
N ASN A 113 6.74 -9.35 5.41
CA ASN A 113 7.28 -10.05 4.25
C ASN A 113 7.77 -11.44 4.64
N ILE A 114 7.49 -12.41 3.77
CA ILE A 114 8.11 -13.74 3.82
C ILE A 114 8.79 -13.96 2.47
N GLY A 115 10.04 -14.35 2.50
CA GLY A 115 10.83 -14.60 1.31
C GLY A 115 11.74 -15.81 1.48
N PHE A 116 12.25 -16.28 0.36
CA PHE A 116 13.29 -17.29 0.30
C PHE A 116 14.30 -16.90 -0.78
N GLY A 117 15.48 -17.52 -0.76
CA GLY A 117 16.49 -17.25 -1.77
C GLY A 117 17.66 -18.21 -1.68
N PHE A 118 18.60 -18.03 -2.61
CA PHE A 118 19.83 -18.80 -2.67
C PHE A 118 21.06 -17.91 -2.42
N SER A 119 22.08 -18.45 -1.75
CA SER A 119 23.35 -17.79 -1.45
C SER A 119 24.50 -18.66 -1.96
N PHE A 120 25.37 -18.10 -2.79
CA PHE A 120 26.57 -18.72 -3.34
C PHE A 120 27.81 -17.92 -2.94
#